data_AF-A0A6B3G4I3-F1
#
_entry.id   AF-A0A6B3G4I3-F1
#
_cell.length_a   1.000
_cell.length_b   1.000
_cell.length_c   1.000
_cell.angle_alpha   90.00
_cell.angle_beta   90.00
_cell.angle_gamma   90.00
#
_symmetry.space_group_name_H-M   'P 1'
#
loop_
_entity.id
_entity.type
_entity.pdbx_description
1 polymer ?
#
loop_
_entity_poly.entity_id
_entity_poly.type
_entity_poly.pdbx_seq_one_letter_code
_entity_poly.pdbx_strand_id
1 'polypeptide(L)'
;HSDIHQARDGWGEGIFPMVPGHEIAGIVAETGSGVTRFKVGDRVGVGCMVDSCGQCDACLMGREQHCAEGNTQTYNALDRSGEPTYGGYSTHLVVTEKFAVSIPEGIALDEAAPLLCAGITTYSPLKRWGAGPGKKVAVVGLGGLGHMAVKIAHALGAEVTV
;
A
#
# COMPACT_ATOMS: atom_id res chain seq x y z
N HIS A 1 -0.01 -10.40 6.52
CA HIS A 1 0.73 -10.73 7.76
C HIS A 1 0.79 -9.55 8.70
N SER A 2 1.06 -8.33 8.23
CA SER A 2 0.95 -7.11 9.04
C SER A 2 -0.38 -7.03 9.79
N ASP A 3 -1.50 -7.34 9.13
CA ASP A 3 -2.82 -7.39 9.78
C ASP A 3 -2.88 -8.36 10.98
N ILE A 4 -2.23 -9.53 10.86
CA ILE A 4 -2.17 -10.53 11.93
C ILE A 4 -1.31 -10.01 13.09
N HIS A 5 -0.19 -9.37 12.79
CA HIS A 5 0.68 -8.79 13.81
C HIS A 5 -0.04 -7.69 14.60
N GLN A 6 -0.68 -6.76 13.89
CA GLN A 6 -1.40 -5.64 14.52
C GLN A 6 -2.62 -6.13 15.33
N ALA A 7 -3.42 -7.05 14.78
CA ALA A 7 -4.61 -7.58 15.45
C ALA A 7 -4.30 -8.46 16.69
N ARG A 8 -3.03 -8.78 16.94
CA ARG A 8 -2.57 -9.62 18.06
C ARG A 8 -1.53 -8.91 18.93
N ASP A 9 -1.44 -7.58 18.84
CA ASP A 9 -0.45 -6.76 19.56
C ASP A 9 1.01 -7.22 19.37
N GLY A 10 1.31 -7.84 18.24
CA GLY A 10 2.63 -8.39 17.94
C GLY A 10 3.72 -7.32 17.76
N TRP A 11 3.34 -6.06 17.59
CA TRP A 11 4.24 -4.91 17.42
C TRP A 11 4.08 -3.85 18.53
N GLY A 12 3.44 -4.21 19.63
CA GLY A 12 3.03 -3.30 20.70
C GLY A 12 1.51 -3.25 20.82
N GLU A 13 1.03 -2.50 21.82
CA GLU A 13 -0.40 -2.33 22.08
C GLU A 13 -1.10 -1.64 20.91
N GLY A 14 -2.13 -2.30 20.36
CA GLY A 14 -2.96 -1.78 19.29
C GLY A 14 -4.06 -0.82 19.79
N ILE A 15 -4.53 0.02 18.89
CA ILE A 15 -5.70 0.89 19.06
C ILE A 15 -6.94 0.07 18.73
N PHE A 16 -7.77 -0.20 19.74
CA PHE A 16 -9.01 -0.96 19.61
C PHE A 16 -10.26 -0.09 19.85
N PRO A 17 -11.41 -0.39 19.19
CA PRO A 17 -11.62 -1.47 18.21
C PRO A 17 -10.80 -1.27 16.93
N MET A 18 -10.35 -2.36 16.31
CA MET A 18 -9.50 -2.33 15.12
C MET A 18 -10.20 -2.99 13.94
N VAL A 19 -10.14 -2.34 12.77
CA VAL A 19 -10.50 -2.93 11.48
C VAL A 19 -9.22 -3.02 10.65
N PRO A 20 -8.60 -4.20 10.49
CA PRO A 20 -7.39 -4.35 9.69
C PRO A 20 -7.64 -4.27 8.17
N GLY A 21 -6.58 -4.53 7.39
CA GLY A 21 -6.61 -4.61 5.93
C GLY A 21 -6.08 -3.35 5.28
N HIS A 22 -5.02 -3.49 4.48
CA HIS A 22 -4.37 -2.39 3.75
C HIS A 22 -3.97 -2.74 2.31
N GLU A 23 -4.69 -3.70 1.73
CA GLU A 23 -4.59 -4.12 0.33
C GLU A 23 -5.99 -3.95 -0.27
N ILE A 24 -6.36 -2.71 -0.59
CA ILE A 24 -7.77 -2.33 -0.84
C ILE A 24 -7.94 -1.98 -2.30
N ALA A 25 -8.80 -2.70 -3.01
CA ALA A 25 -9.19 -2.38 -4.38
C ALA A 25 -10.71 -2.21 -4.46
N GLY A 26 -11.17 -1.14 -5.11
CA GLY A 26 -12.58 -0.81 -5.15
C GLY A 26 -12.94 0.20 -6.24
N ILE A 27 -14.15 0.75 -6.11
CA ILE A 27 -14.71 1.74 -7.02
C ILE A 27 -14.96 3.03 -6.25
N VAL A 28 -14.63 4.17 -6.85
CA VAL A 28 -14.94 5.48 -6.27
C VAL A 28 -16.46 5.65 -6.19
N ALA A 29 -16.99 5.73 -4.97
CA ALA A 29 -18.42 5.94 -4.72
C ALA A 29 -18.77 7.44 -4.66
N GLU A 30 -17.87 8.27 -4.13
CA GLU A 30 -18.03 9.71 -3.97
C GLU A 30 -16.66 10.41 -4.02
N THR A 31 -16.65 11.71 -4.34
CA THR A 31 -15.45 12.54 -4.35
C THR A 31 -15.69 13.85 -3.61
N GLY A 32 -14.73 14.28 -2.78
CA GLY A 32 -14.75 15.62 -2.19
C GLY A 32 -14.66 16.72 -3.26
N SER A 33 -15.15 17.92 -2.94
CA SER A 33 -15.30 19.02 -3.91
C SER A 33 -13.99 19.51 -4.54
N GLY A 34 -12.84 19.27 -3.89
CA GLY A 34 -11.51 19.64 -4.39
C GLY A 34 -10.77 18.52 -5.12
N VAL A 35 -11.34 17.32 -5.19
CA VAL A 35 -10.72 16.16 -5.85
C VAL A 35 -10.74 16.35 -7.36
N THR A 36 -9.60 16.10 -8.00
CA THR A 36 -9.44 16.28 -9.45
C THR A 36 -8.89 15.04 -10.16
N ARG A 37 -8.27 14.12 -9.42
CA ARG A 37 -7.60 12.93 -10.00
C ARG A 37 -8.55 11.78 -10.28
N PHE A 38 -9.71 11.77 -9.63
CA PHE A 38 -10.67 10.67 -9.68
C PHE A 38 -12.10 11.20 -9.82
N LYS A 39 -12.97 10.36 -10.38
CA LYS A 39 -14.43 10.57 -10.43
C LYS A 39 -15.16 9.29 -10.02
N VAL A 40 -16.43 9.44 -9.67
CA VAL A 40 -17.32 8.31 -9.37
C VAL A 40 -17.27 7.28 -10.50
N GLY A 41 -17.13 6.00 -10.12
CA GLY A 41 -16.99 4.87 -11.05
C GLY A 41 -15.56 4.48 -11.41
N ASP A 42 -14.56 5.30 -11.08
CA ASP A 42 -13.15 4.94 -11.33
C ASP A 42 -12.70 3.75 -10.47
N ARG A 43 -11.86 2.89 -11.04
CA ARG A 43 -11.20 1.77 -10.34
C ARG A 43 -9.99 2.27 -9.58
N VAL A 44 -9.97 2.10 -8.26
CA VAL A 44 -8.92 2.64 -7.40
C VAL A 44 -8.40 1.63 -6.39
N GLY A 45 -7.14 1.79 -6.04
CA GLY A 45 -6.45 1.05 -5.00
C GLY A 45 -5.96 1.96 -3.88
N VAL A 46 -5.97 1.46 -2.64
CA VAL A 46 -5.38 2.09 -1.45
C VAL A 46 -4.45 1.07 -0.78
N GLY A 47 -3.23 1.51 -0.45
CA GLY A 47 -2.20 0.68 0.20
C GLY A 47 -2.13 0.89 1.71
N CYS A 48 -0.90 0.88 2.24
CA CYS A 48 -0.60 0.94 3.68
C CYS A 48 -0.71 2.32 4.35
N MET A 49 -0.91 3.38 3.56
CA MET A 49 -0.97 4.76 4.05
C MET A 49 -2.11 5.51 3.37
N VAL A 50 -2.75 6.41 4.12
CA VAL A 50 -3.92 7.18 3.67
C VAL A 50 -3.72 8.69 3.75
N ASP A 51 -2.68 9.15 4.46
CA ASP A 51 -2.34 10.57 4.56
C ASP A 51 -0.85 10.82 4.92
N SER A 52 -0.37 12.05 4.73
CA SER A 52 0.94 12.55 5.19
C SER A 52 0.92 14.07 5.32
N CYS A 53 2.04 14.73 5.68
CA CYS A 53 2.01 16.19 5.87
C CYS A 53 1.94 16.96 4.55
N GLY A 54 2.24 16.32 3.43
CA GLY A 54 2.21 16.94 2.10
C GLY A 54 3.27 18.00 1.83
N GLN A 55 3.98 18.49 2.86
CA GLN A 55 4.82 19.70 2.79
C GLN A 55 6.32 19.45 3.03
N CYS A 56 6.71 18.36 3.70
CA CYS A 56 8.13 18.08 3.94
C CYS A 56 8.83 17.56 2.67
N ASP A 57 10.16 17.66 2.63
CA ASP A 57 11.00 17.22 1.49
C ASP A 57 10.66 15.82 0.99
N ALA A 58 10.45 14.86 1.91
CA ALA A 58 10.06 13.50 1.54
C ALA A 58 8.70 13.45 0.84
N CYS A 59 7.71 14.19 1.32
CA CYS A 59 6.38 14.26 0.70
C CYS A 59 6.41 14.97 -0.65
N LEU A 60 7.22 16.02 -0.79
CA LEU A 60 7.41 16.74 -2.06
C LEU A 60 8.15 15.89 -3.11
N MET A 61 8.98 14.95 -2.67
CA MET A 61 9.68 13.98 -3.53
C MET A 61 8.86 12.71 -3.84
N GLY A 62 7.59 12.62 -3.43
CA GLY A 62 6.78 11.40 -3.62
C GLY A 62 7.27 10.21 -2.79
N ARG A 63 7.82 10.50 -1.61
CA ARG A 63 8.31 9.52 -0.63
C ARG A 63 7.57 9.68 0.70
N GLU A 64 6.25 9.75 0.64
CA GLU A 64 5.38 9.97 1.79
C GLU A 64 5.56 8.92 2.89
N GLN A 65 6.01 7.70 2.55
CA GLN A 65 6.39 6.67 3.53
C GLN A 65 7.54 7.10 4.45
N HIS A 66 8.28 8.16 4.09
CA HIS A 66 9.36 8.78 4.86
C HIS A 66 9.00 10.21 5.31
N CYS A 67 7.71 10.53 5.39
CA CYS A 67 7.24 11.82 5.90
C CYS A 67 7.90 12.17 7.25
N ALA A 68 8.44 13.38 7.37
CA ALA A 68 9.14 13.85 8.57
C ALA A 68 8.21 13.99 9.78
N GLU A 69 6.92 14.27 9.55
CA GLU A 69 5.88 14.31 10.58
C GLU A 69 5.18 12.95 10.77
N GLY A 70 5.64 11.90 10.10
CA GLY A 70 4.94 10.63 10.01
C GLY A 70 3.85 10.63 8.93
N ASN A 71 3.65 9.46 8.32
CA ASN A 71 2.49 9.20 7.48
C ASN A 71 1.38 8.56 8.34
N THR A 72 0.13 8.73 7.93
CA THR A 72 -1.02 8.10 8.55
C THR A 72 -1.22 6.72 7.94
N GLN A 73 -1.09 5.68 8.77
CA GLN A 73 -1.34 4.30 8.35
C GLN A 73 -2.83 4.07 8.11
N THR A 74 -3.14 3.17 7.18
CA THR A 74 -4.53 2.83 6.78
C THR A 74 -5.39 2.35 7.94
N TYR A 75 -4.79 1.70 8.93
CA TYR A 75 -5.46 1.30 10.17
C TYR A 75 -4.45 1.26 11.32
N ASN A 76 -4.96 1.15 12.55
CA ASN A 76 -4.16 1.12 13.78
C ASN A 76 -3.23 2.35 13.90
N ALA A 77 -3.73 3.52 13.52
CA ALA A 77 -3.07 4.81 13.70
C ALA A 77 -4.12 5.86 14.06
N LEU A 78 -3.65 7.04 14.48
CA LEU A 78 -4.47 8.23 14.55
C LEU A 78 -4.27 9.04 13.26
N ASP A 79 -5.36 9.57 12.72
CA ASP A 79 -5.31 10.53 11.63
C ASP A 79 -4.82 11.90 12.12
N ARG A 80 -4.75 12.88 11.22
CA ARG A 80 -4.26 14.22 11.54
C ARG A 80 -5.19 15.02 12.45
N SER A 81 -6.43 14.59 12.63
CA SER A 81 -7.39 15.15 13.58
C SER A 81 -7.37 14.45 14.94
N GLY A 82 -6.64 13.34 15.06
CA GLY A 82 -6.51 12.54 16.28
C GLY A 82 -7.52 11.39 16.36
N GLU A 83 -8.28 11.12 15.29
CA GLU A 83 -9.27 10.04 15.25
C GLU A 83 -8.66 8.72 14.75
N PRO A 84 -9.11 7.56 15.23
CA PRO A 84 -8.59 6.27 14.77
C PRO A 84 -8.85 6.02 13.28
N THR A 85 -7.86 5.47 12.58
CA THR A 85 -8.03 4.96 11.22
C THR A 85 -8.50 3.50 11.20
N TYR A 86 -9.39 3.19 10.26
CA TYR A 86 -9.98 1.88 10.04
C TYR A 86 -9.69 1.38 8.63
N GLY A 87 -9.33 0.10 8.51
CA GLY A 87 -8.83 -0.49 7.27
C GLY A 87 -9.90 -1.06 6.35
N GLY A 88 -9.43 -1.83 5.37
CA GLY A 88 -10.21 -2.35 4.25
C GLY A 88 -11.12 -3.53 4.54
N TYR A 89 -11.11 -4.11 5.75
CA TYR A 89 -12.10 -5.12 6.15
C TYR A 89 -13.44 -4.46 6.52
N SER A 90 -13.90 -3.60 5.62
CA SER A 90 -15.04 -2.70 5.73
C SER A 90 -15.71 -2.57 4.35
N THR A 91 -16.90 -1.97 4.30
CA THR A 91 -17.60 -1.76 3.02
C THR A 91 -17.15 -0.49 2.30
N HIS A 92 -16.59 0.49 3.03
CA HIS A 92 -16.18 1.79 2.51
C HIS A 92 -14.97 2.33 3.29
N LEU A 93 -14.14 3.10 2.60
CA LEU A 93 -13.01 3.83 3.18
C LEU A 93 -12.93 5.23 2.53
N VAL A 94 -12.68 6.26 3.35
CA VAL A 94 -12.39 7.62 2.87
C VAL A 94 -10.90 7.86 2.97
N VAL A 95 -10.29 8.35 1.90
CA VAL A 95 -8.84 8.62 1.83
C VAL A 95 -8.55 9.94 1.12
N THR A 96 -7.42 10.55 1.45
CA THR A 96 -6.88 11.67 0.68
C THR A 96 -6.55 11.20 -0.74
N GLU A 97 -7.01 11.93 -1.79
CA GLU A 97 -6.88 11.47 -3.19
C GLU A 97 -5.42 11.13 -3.55
N LYS A 98 -4.43 11.80 -2.94
CA LYS A 98 -2.99 11.54 -3.14
C LYS A 98 -2.60 10.08 -2.87
N PHE A 99 -3.29 9.41 -1.95
CA PHE A 99 -3.00 8.04 -1.50
C PHE A 99 -3.84 6.97 -2.20
N ALA A 100 -4.76 7.39 -3.07
CA ALA A 100 -5.41 6.51 -4.02
C ALA A 100 -4.58 6.41 -5.32
N VAL A 101 -4.55 5.21 -5.90
CA VAL A 101 -3.93 4.91 -7.19
C VAL A 101 -4.95 4.32 -8.15
N SER A 102 -4.86 4.67 -9.44
CA SER A 102 -5.71 4.07 -10.46
C SER A 102 -5.34 2.61 -10.69
N ILE A 103 -6.34 1.72 -10.79
CA ILE A 103 -6.14 0.32 -11.17
C ILE A 103 -6.44 0.18 -12.67
N PRO A 104 -5.49 -0.29 -13.50
CA PRO A 104 -5.72 -0.53 -14.93
C PRO A 104 -6.90 -1.48 -15.18
N GLU A 105 -7.67 -1.25 -16.26
CA GLU A 105 -8.82 -2.10 -16.62
C GLU A 105 -8.43 -3.56 -16.88
N GLY A 106 -7.20 -3.80 -17.36
CA GLY A 106 -6.68 -5.14 -17.63
C GLY A 106 -6.28 -5.94 -16.40
N ILE A 107 -6.47 -5.43 -15.18
CA ILE A 107 -6.18 -6.13 -13.93
C ILE A 107 -7.46 -6.20 -13.09
N ALA A 108 -7.87 -7.42 -12.73
CA ALA A 108 -9.03 -7.61 -11.86
C ALA A 108 -8.77 -6.99 -10.47
N LEU A 109 -9.83 -6.53 -9.77
CA LEU A 109 -9.64 -5.78 -8.51
C LEU A 109 -9.04 -6.66 -7.41
N ASP A 110 -9.46 -7.91 -7.32
CA ASP A 110 -8.93 -8.92 -6.41
C ASP A 110 -7.46 -9.29 -6.70
N GLU A 111 -7.05 -9.29 -7.97
CA GLU A 111 -5.65 -9.46 -8.35
C GLU A 111 -4.79 -8.22 -8.08
N ALA A 112 -5.39 -7.02 -8.19
CA ALA A 112 -4.71 -5.76 -7.94
C ALA A 112 -4.49 -5.51 -6.44
N ALA A 113 -5.40 -5.95 -5.58
CA ALA A 113 -5.35 -5.67 -4.14
C ALA A 113 -4.00 -6.05 -3.49
N PRO A 114 -3.46 -7.27 -3.66
CA PRO A 114 -2.15 -7.63 -3.10
C PRO A 114 -0.97 -6.81 -3.63
N LEU A 115 -1.12 -6.15 -4.79
CA LEU A 115 -0.05 -5.31 -5.34
C LEU A 115 0.15 -4.03 -4.50
N LEU A 116 -0.88 -3.59 -3.78
CA LEU A 116 -0.92 -2.33 -3.04
C LEU A 116 -0.13 -2.37 -1.72
N CYS A 117 0.27 -3.57 -1.27
CA CYS A 117 1.27 -3.75 -0.22
C CYS A 117 2.34 -4.74 -0.67
N ALA A 118 2.04 -6.03 -0.80
CA ALA A 118 3.07 -7.03 -1.13
C ALA A 118 3.81 -6.72 -2.44
N GLY A 119 3.09 -6.24 -3.45
CA GLY A 119 3.68 -5.81 -4.73
C GLY A 119 4.64 -4.63 -4.57
N ILE A 120 4.19 -3.50 -4.05
CA ILE A 120 5.04 -2.30 -3.90
C ILE A 120 6.21 -2.50 -2.92
N THR A 121 5.99 -3.22 -1.82
CA THR A 121 7.02 -3.50 -0.81
C THR A 121 8.18 -4.30 -1.41
N THR A 122 7.90 -5.18 -2.37
CA THR A 122 8.94 -5.97 -3.05
C THR A 122 9.48 -5.29 -4.30
N TYR A 123 8.61 -4.61 -5.07
CA TYR A 123 9.01 -3.84 -6.25
C TYR A 123 9.97 -2.70 -5.93
N SER A 124 9.71 -1.93 -4.89
CA SER A 124 10.52 -0.76 -4.51
C SER A 124 12.02 -1.08 -4.34
N PRO A 125 12.43 -2.06 -3.50
CA PRO A 125 13.83 -2.43 -3.38
C PRO A 125 14.39 -3.09 -4.65
N LEU A 126 13.62 -3.95 -5.35
CA LEU A 126 14.05 -4.57 -6.61
C LEU A 126 14.41 -3.51 -7.65
N LYS A 127 13.55 -2.50 -7.82
CA LYS A 127 13.77 -1.41 -8.76
C LYS A 127 14.94 -0.53 -8.31
N ARG A 128 15.00 -0.18 -7.02
CA ARG A 128 16.07 0.66 -6.44
C ARG A 128 17.46 0.06 -6.64
N TRP A 129 17.58 -1.25 -6.50
CA TRP A 129 18.86 -1.96 -6.62
C TRP A 129 19.12 -2.55 -8.03
N GLY A 130 18.26 -2.22 -9.00
CA GLY A 130 18.46 -2.56 -10.40
C GLY A 130 18.35 -4.05 -10.70
N ALA A 131 17.40 -4.76 -10.08
CA ALA A 131 17.06 -6.11 -10.49
C ALA A 131 16.67 -6.13 -11.97
N GLY A 132 17.21 -7.09 -12.73
CA GLY A 132 16.97 -7.25 -14.16
C GLY A 132 18.01 -8.14 -14.84
N PRO A 133 18.15 -8.06 -16.19
CA PRO A 133 19.04 -8.94 -16.95
C PRO A 133 20.46 -8.98 -16.41
N GLY A 134 21.00 -10.18 -16.24
CA GLY A 134 22.36 -10.40 -15.71
C GLY A 134 22.49 -10.26 -14.19
N LYS A 135 21.40 -9.99 -13.45
CA LYS A 135 21.39 -10.01 -11.98
C LYS A 135 20.83 -11.33 -11.45
N LYS A 136 21.42 -11.80 -10.35
CA LYS A 136 20.90 -12.92 -9.54
C LYS A 136 20.22 -12.38 -8.30
N VAL A 137 18.97 -12.75 -8.07
CA VAL A 137 18.15 -12.29 -6.94
C VAL A 137 17.74 -13.51 -6.12
N ALA A 138 18.11 -13.52 -4.84
CA ALA A 138 17.65 -14.54 -3.88
C ALA A 138 16.43 -14.02 -3.11
N VAL A 139 15.37 -14.82 -3.04
CA VAL A 139 14.16 -14.54 -2.27
C VAL A 139 14.13 -15.45 -1.05
N VAL A 140 14.50 -14.91 0.12
CA VAL A 140 14.50 -15.67 1.37
C VAL A 140 13.11 -15.60 2.02
N GLY A 141 12.38 -16.72 1.98
CA GLY A 141 11.04 -16.87 2.54
C GLY A 141 9.94 -16.73 1.50
N LEU A 142 9.25 -17.83 1.20
CA LEU A 142 8.22 -17.91 0.16
C LEU A 142 6.79 -17.75 0.72
N GLY A 143 6.54 -16.64 1.41
CA GLY A 143 5.20 -16.20 1.82
C GLY A 143 4.51 -15.35 0.74
N GLY A 144 3.50 -14.55 1.14
CA GLY A 144 2.80 -13.64 0.21
C GLY A 144 3.74 -12.63 -0.48
N LEU A 145 4.58 -11.94 0.31
CA LEU A 145 5.59 -11.02 -0.25
C LEU A 145 6.64 -11.77 -1.06
N GLY A 146 7.15 -12.90 -0.56
CA GLY A 146 8.16 -13.69 -1.26
C GLY A 146 7.68 -14.14 -2.65
N HIS A 147 6.46 -14.66 -2.75
CA HIS A 147 5.86 -15.02 -4.03
C HIS A 147 5.77 -13.82 -4.99
N MET A 148 5.37 -12.63 -4.50
CA MET A 148 5.38 -11.41 -5.31
C MET A 148 6.78 -10.99 -5.75
N ALA A 149 7.77 -11.08 -4.86
CA ALA A 149 9.17 -10.78 -5.17
C ALA A 149 9.70 -11.69 -6.29
N VAL A 150 9.40 -13.00 -6.27
CA VAL A 150 9.77 -13.95 -7.33
C VAL A 150 9.18 -13.51 -8.66
N LYS A 151 7.86 -13.27 -8.71
CA LYS A 151 7.17 -12.88 -9.95
C LYS A 151 7.71 -11.56 -10.51
N ILE A 152 7.90 -10.56 -9.65
CA ILE A 152 8.37 -9.23 -10.05
C ILE A 152 9.83 -9.28 -10.50
N ALA A 153 10.71 -9.95 -9.75
CA ALA A 153 12.13 -10.07 -10.13
C ALA A 153 12.29 -10.82 -11.46
N HIS A 154 11.53 -11.90 -11.67
CA HIS A 154 11.50 -12.62 -12.94
C HIS A 154 10.99 -11.74 -14.08
N ALA A 155 9.89 -11.00 -13.88
CA ALA A 155 9.33 -10.08 -14.88
C ALA A 155 10.28 -8.93 -15.22
N LEU A 156 11.15 -8.52 -14.30
CA LEU A 156 12.21 -7.54 -14.55
C LEU A 156 13.41 -8.15 -15.31
N GLY A 157 13.48 -9.47 -15.49
CA GLY A 157 14.51 -10.18 -16.24
C GLY A 157 15.67 -10.72 -15.40
N ALA A 158 15.53 -10.78 -14.08
CA ALA A 158 16.56 -11.35 -13.20
C ALA A 158 16.52 -12.90 -13.17
N GLU A 159 17.66 -13.52 -12.87
CA GLU A 159 17.74 -14.92 -12.47
C GLU A 159 17.34 -15.01 -10.99
N VAL A 160 16.27 -15.77 -10.68
CA VAL A 160 15.71 -15.83 -9.32
C VAL A 160 16.05 -17.17 -8.67
N THR A 161 16.51 -17.12 -7.42
CA THR A 161 16.68 -18.28 -6.53
C THR A 161 15.77 -18.11 -5.32
N VAL A 162 15.17 -19.22 -4.86
CA VAL A 162 14.33 -19.28 -3.65
C VAL A 162 14.96 -20.23 -2.66
#